data_AF-A0A0G1MAV0-F1
#
_entry.id   AF-A0A0G1MAV0-F1
#
_cell.length_a   1.000
_cell.length_b   1.000
_cell.length_c   1.000
_cell.angle_alpha   90.00
_cell.angle_beta   90.00
_cell.angle_gamma   90.00
#
_symmetry.space_group_name_H-M   'P 1'
#
loop_
_entity.id
_entity.type
_entity.pdbx_description
1 polymer ?
#
loop_
_entity_poly.entity_id
_entity_poly.type
_entity_poly.pdbx_seq_one_letter_code
_entity_poly.pdbx_strand_id
1 'polypeptide(L)'
;LDISSANTLIVDDATRLGLAQAHQLRGRIGRSATKAFAYFLYNSRHLTEKSAERLEALKEYSELGQGYEIALRDLEIRGAGNVLGREQSGAINKVGLNLYCQILSEAIEKQKAIS
;
A
#
# COMPACT_ATOMS: atom_id res chain seq x y z
N LEU A 1 -0.63 20.36 -1.96
CA LEU A 1 -2.07 20.61 -2.08
C LEU A 1 -2.80 19.66 -1.14
N ASP A 2 -3.39 20.21 -0.07
CA ASP A 2 -4.41 19.52 0.74
C ASP A 2 -5.77 19.90 0.16
N ILE A 3 -6.64 18.93 -0.11
CA ILE A 3 -7.93 19.16 -0.79
C ILE A 3 -9.05 18.72 0.16
N SER A 4 -9.05 19.33 1.34
CA SER A 4 -9.98 19.01 2.43
C SER A 4 -11.46 19.16 2.05
N SER A 5 -11.78 20.02 1.08
CA SER A 5 -13.13 20.21 0.56
C SER A 5 -13.57 19.16 -0.48
N ALA A 6 -12.64 18.39 -1.05
CA ALA A 6 -12.98 17.35 -2.01
C ALA A 6 -13.42 16.06 -1.31
N ASN A 7 -14.55 15.53 -1.77
CA ASN A 7 -15.13 14.27 -1.32
C ASN A 7 -15.06 13.18 -2.39
N THR A 8 -14.63 13.48 -3.61
CA THR A 8 -14.54 12.51 -4.71
C THR A 8 -13.21 12.63 -5.43
N LEU A 9 -12.49 11.52 -5.56
CA LEU A 9 -11.29 11.36 -6.37
C LEU A 9 -11.59 10.40 -7.52
N ILE A 10 -11.23 10.79 -8.74
CA ILE A 10 -11.28 9.92 -9.91
C ILE A 10 -9.88 9.89 -10.53
N VAL A 11 -9.32 8.69 -10.65
CA VAL A 11 -8.06 8.44 -11.34
C VAL A 11 -8.38 7.66 -12.60
N ASP A 12 -8.16 8.28 -13.76
CA ASP A 12 -8.53 7.74 -15.07
C ASP A 12 -7.72 6.49 -15.49
N ASP A 13 -6.41 6.49 -15.20
CA ASP A 13 -5.56 5.32 -15.40
C ASP A 13 -4.66 5.08 -14.18
N ALA A 14 -5.17 4.26 -13.27
CA ALA A 14 -4.51 3.89 -12.03
C ALA A 14 -3.33 2.92 -12.22
N THR A 15 -3.20 2.27 -13.39
CA THR A 15 -2.10 1.33 -13.66
C THR A 15 -0.73 2.02 -13.66
N ARG A 16 -0.74 3.33 -13.95
CA ARG A 16 0.43 4.22 -14.00
C ARG A 16 0.89 4.71 -12.63
N LEU A 17 0.11 4.49 -11.57
CA LEU A 17 0.45 4.92 -10.22
C LEU A 17 1.20 3.83 -9.44
N GLY A 18 2.20 4.23 -8.67
CA GLY A 18 2.72 3.40 -7.58
C GLY A 18 1.69 3.25 -6.46
N LEU A 19 1.75 2.16 -5.69
CA LEU A 19 0.81 1.89 -4.59
C LEU A 19 0.86 3.01 -3.54
N ALA A 20 2.05 3.43 -3.13
CA ALA A 20 2.22 4.55 -2.19
C ALA A 20 1.65 5.87 -2.73
N GLN A 21 1.79 6.15 -4.03
CA GLN A 21 1.26 7.37 -4.64
C GLN A 21 -0.26 7.37 -4.66
N ALA A 22 -0.88 6.25 -5.06
CA ALA A 22 -2.33 6.09 -5.06
C ALA A 22 -2.91 6.22 -3.64
N HIS A 23 -2.23 5.62 -2.65
CA HIS A 23 -2.60 5.75 -1.24
C HIS A 23 -2.52 7.21 -0.75
N GLN A 24 -1.43 7.91 -1.07
CA GLN A 24 -1.27 9.32 -0.70
C GLN A 24 -2.33 10.22 -1.35
N LEU A 25 -2.69 9.99 -2.62
CA LEU A 25 -3.76 10.73 -3.29
C LEU A 25 -5.12 10.49 -2.62
N ARG A 26 -5.44 9.24 -2.29
CA ARG A 26 -6.66 8.88 -1.55
C ARG A 26 -6.73 9.57 -0.18
N GLY A 27 -5.61 9.65 0.55
CA GLY A 27 -5.54 10.30 1.86
C GLY A 27 -5.69 11.83 1.87
N ARG A 28 -5.77 12.47 0.70
CA ARG A 28 -6.00 13.91 0.55
C ARG A 28 -7.47 14.32 0.43
N ILE A 29 -8.39 13.35 0.35
CA ILE A 29 -9.84 13.59 0.29
C ILE A 29 -10.52 13.04 1.55
N GLY A 30 -11.76 13.44 1.81
CA GLY A 30 -12.58 12.84 2.88
C GLY A 30 -12.19 13.24 4.30
N ARG A 31 -11.75 14.49 4.48
CA ARG A 31 -11.47 15.09 5.80
C ARG A 31 -12.71 15.73 6.46
N SER A 32 -13.85 15.74 5.78
CA SER A 32 -15.13 16.22 6.30
C SER A 32 -15.95 15.08 6.89
N ALA A 33 -17.04 15.41 7.60
CA ALA A 33 -17.99 14.42 8.11
C ALA A 33 -18.75 13.67 6.99
N THR A 34 -18.65 14.14 5.75
CA THR A 34 -19.30 13.55 4.58
C THR A 34 -18.46 12.41 4.04
N LYS A 35 -19.11 11.28 3.74
CA LYS A 35 -18.46 10.13 3.11
C LYS A 35 -17.79 10.55 1.80
N ALA A 36 -16.53 10.12 1.63
CA ALA A 36 -15.76 10.35 0.43
C ALA A 36 -15.58 9.07 -0.39
N PHE A 37 -15.40 9.23 -1.70
CA PHE A 37 -15.27 8.15 -2.66
C PHE A 37 -14.01 8.33 -3.51
N ALA A 38 -13.28 7.25 -3.74
CA ALA A 38 -12.12 7.23 -4.63
C ALA A 38 -12.31 6.14 -5.68
N TYR A 39 -12.32 6.53 -6.96
CA TYR A 39 -12.46 5.65 -8.10
C TYR A 39 -11.11 5.55 -8.81
N PHE A 40 -10.57 4.34 -8.87
CA PHE A 40 -9.34 4.02 -9.59
C PHE A 40 -9.70 3.21 -10.83
N LEU A 41 -9.75 3.90 -11.97
CA LEU A 41 -10.11 3.33 -13.26
C LEU A 41 -8.86 2.78 -13.95
N TYR A 42 -9.05 1.76 -14.78
CA TYR A 42 -7.98 1.17 -15.57
C TYR A 42 -8.56 0.45 -16.79
N ASN A 43 -7.75 0.34 -17.84
CA ASN A 43 -8.06 -0.50 -18.99
C ASN A 43 -7.52 -1.91 -18.77
N SER A 44 -8.38 -2.92 -18.84
CA SER A 44 -8.01 -4.33 -18.66
C SER A 44 -6.95 -4.81 -19.65
N ARG A 45 -6.84 -4.21 -20.83
CA ARG A 45 -5.83 -4.55 -21.85
C ARG A 45 -4.40 -4.17 -21.45
N HIS A 46 -4.23 -3.23 -20.52
CA HIS A 46 -2.93 -2.73 -20.06
C HIS A 46 -2.60 -3.17 -18.63
N LEU A 47 -3.40 -4.08 -18.07
CA LEU A 47 -3.23 -4.55 -16.71
C LEU A 47 -2.13 -5.61 -16.64
N THR A 48 -0.93 -5.19 -16.23
CA THR A 48 0.14 -6.12 -15.85
C THR A 48 -0.17 -6.80 -14.52
N GLU A 49 0.40 -7.97 -14.26
CA GLU A 49 0.27 -8.68 -12.97
C GLU A 49 0.64 -7.78 -11.79
N LYS A 50 1.79 -7.10 -11.89
CA LYS A 50 2.26 -6.14 -10.87
C LYS A 50 1.32 -4.94 -10.71
N SER A 51 0.64 -4.51 -11.77
CA SER A 51 -0.39 -3.46 -11.68
C SER A 51 -1.64 -3.98 -10.97
N ALA A 52 -2.08 -5.19 -11.28
CA ALA A 52 -3.22 -5.83 -10.63
C ALA A 52 -2.99 -6.01 -9.13
N GLU A 53 -1.81 -6.52 -8.76
CA GLU A 53 -1.41 -6.73 -7.35
C GLU A 53 -1.40 -5.42 -6.55
N ARG A 54 -0.93 -4.31 -7.15
CA ARG A 54 -0.99 -2.97 -6.53
C ARG A 54 -2.43 -2.49 -6.35
N LEU A 55 -3.28 -2.67 -7.35
CA LEU A 55 -4.67 -2.21 -7.29
C LEU A 55 -5.47 -3.00 -6.26
N GLU A 56 -5.24 -4.31 -6.13
CA GLU A 56 -5.88 -5.11 -5.09
C GLU A 56 -5.38 -4.71 -3.69
N ALA A 57 -4.07 -4.52 -3.51
CA ALA A 57 -3.51 -4.02 -2.25
C ALA A 57 -4.09 -2.66 -1.85
N LEU A 58 -4.28 -1.75 -2.81
CA LEU A 58 -4.89 -0.44 -2.55
C LEU A 58 -6.34 -0.56 -2.06
N LYS A 59 -7.07 -1.56 -2.55
CA LYS A 59 -8.46 -1.83 -2.18
C LYS A 59 -8.57 -2.54 -0.83
N GLU A 60 -7.71 -3.52 -0.57
CA GLU A 60 -7.64 -4.28 0.67
C GLU A 60 -7.24 -3.38 1.85
N TYR A 61 -6.21 -2.55 1.66
CA TYR A 61 -5.72 -1.63 2.69
C TYR A 61 -6.35 -0.24 2.54
N SER A 62 -7.68 -0.17 2.63
CA SER A 62 -8.47 1.05 2.45
C SER A 62 -8.91 1.77 3.73
N GLU A 63 -8.70 1.17 4.89
CA GLU A 63 -9.09 1.72 6.19
C GLU A 63 -8.05 2.67 6.79
N LEU A 64 -8.52 3.50 7.72
CA LEU A 64 -7.66 4.43 8.45
C LEU A 64 -6.63 3.64 9.29
N GLY A 65 -5.36 4.05 9.24
CA GLY A 65 -4.30 3.43 10.04
C GLY A 65 -3.54 2.28 9.34
N GLN A 66 -3.95 1.88 8.13
CA GLN A 66 -3.29 0.81 7.35
C GLN A 66 -2.08 1.30 6.52
N GLY A 67 -1.55 2.49 6.81
CA GLY A 67 -0.42 3.06 6.07
C GLY A 67 0.87 2.24 6.17
N TYR A 68 1.05 1.50 7.26
CA TYR A 68 2.17 0.58 7.45
C TYR A 68 2.05 -0.66 6.55
N GLU A 69 0.88 -1.31 6.53
CA GLU A 69 0.60 -2.45 5.66
C GLU A 69 0.75 -2.11 4.17
N ILE A 70 0.26 -0.93 3.75
CA ILE A 70 0.48 -0.38 2.41
C ILE A 70 1.98 -0.31 2.09
N ALA A 71 2.79 0.17 3.03
CA ALA A 71 4.24 0.33 2.83
C ALA A 71 4.97 -1.01 2.74
N LEU A 72 4.61 -1.98 3.58
CA LEU A 72 5.12 -3.35 3.51
C LEU A 72 4.78 -3.99 2.15
N ARG A 73 3.52 -3.86 1.73
CA ARG A 73 3.07 -4.41 0.45
C ARG A 73 3.76 -3.76 -0.75
N ASP A 74 3.95 -2.44 -0.71
CA ASP A 74 4.70 -1.70 -1.75
C ASP A 74 6.18 -2.13 -1.82
N LEU A 75 6.77 -2.52 -0.69
CA LEU A 75 8.14 -3.07 -0.63
C LEU A 75 8.21 -4.47 -1.26
N GLU A 76 7.27 -5.36 -0.92
CA GLU A 76 7.18 -6.70 -1.49
C GLU A 76 7.02 -6.68 -3.01
N ILE A 77 6.01 -5.93 -3.50
CA ILE A 77 5.66 -5.78 -4.91
C ILE A 77 6.83 -5.22 -5.74
N ARG A 78 7.65 -4.32 -5.15
CA ARG A 78 8.82 -3.75 -5.83
C ARG A 78 9.97 -4.72 -6.02
N GLY A 79 9.96 -5.88 -5.36
CA GLY A 79 10.99 -6.90 -5.53
C GLY A 79 11.88 -7.11 -4.30
N ALA A 80 11.50 -6.64 -3.12
CA ALA A 80 12.00 -7.28 -1.89
C ALA A 80 11.66 -8.79 -1.90
N GLY A 81 10.62 -9.19 -2.65
CA GLY A 81 10.36 -10.58 -3.04
C GLY A 81 11.53 -11.33 -3.68
N ASN A 82 12.44 -10.67 -4.41
CA ASN A 82 13.66 -11.31 -4.95
C ASN A 82 14.79 -11.42 -3.92
N VAL A 83 14.83 -10.55 -2.90
CA VAL A 83 15.64 -10.77 -1.69
C VAL A 83 15.07 -11.95 -0.88
N LEU A 84 13.76 -12.18 -0.97
CA LEU A 84 13.02 -13.28 -0.33
C LEU A 84 12.92 -14.55 -1.22
N GLY A 85 13.44 -14.56 -2.44
CA GLY A 85 12.88 -15.37 -3.53
C GLY A 85 13.74 -16.52 -4.02
N ARG A 86 14.67 -16.27 -4.96
CA ARG A 86 15.65 -17.24 -5.49
C ARG A 86 16.45 -16.60 -6.63
N GLU A 87 17.71 -16.27 -6.35
CA GLU A 87 18.85 -16.81 -7.10
C GLU A 87 19.88 -17.35 -6.08
N GLN A 88 19.76 -18.65 -5.83
CA GLN A 88 20.79 -19.59 -5.40
C GLN A 88 21.60 -19.47 -4.09
N SER A 89 21.42 -18.50 -3.17
CA SER A 89 22.02 -18.63 -1.82
C SER A 89 21.43 -17.68 -0.77
N GLY A 90 20.79 -18.16 0.33
CA GLY A 90 20.41 -17.21 1.41
C GLY A 90 19.23 -17.52 2.35
N ALA A 91 19.02 -18.76 2.81
CA ALA A 91 17.96 -19.06 3.79
C ALA A 91 18.01 -18.20 5.07
N ILE A 92 19.20 -17.71 5.46
CA ILE A 92 19.44 -16.92 6.67
C ILE A 92 18.92 -15.47 6.54
N ASN A 93 19.07 -14.83 5.37
CA ASN A 93 18.64 -13.44 5.18
C ASN A 93 17.11 -13.29 5.12
N LYS A 94 16.42 -14.30 4.56
CA LYS A 94 14.95 -14.32 4.43
C LYS A 94 14.25 -14.38 5.80
N VAL A 95 14.78 -15.17 6.73
CA VAL A 95 14.24 -15.28 8.09
C VAL A 95 14.51 -13.99 8.88
N GLY A 96 15.70 -13.41 8.75
CA GLY A 96 16.09 -12.19 9.45
C GLY A 96 15.19 -10.99 9.13
N LEU A 97 14.88 -10.77 7.85
CA LEU A 97 14.02 -9.65 7.46
C LEU A 97 12.55 -9.87 7.86
N ASN A 98 12.02 -11.10 7.75
CA ASN A 98 10.66 -11.40 8.17
C ASN A 98 10.49 -11.23 9.68
N LEU A 99 11.44 -11.75 10.46
CA LEU A 99 11.48 -11.55 11.91
C LEU A 99 11.64 -10.06 12.26
N TYR A 100 12.49 -9.32 11.54
CA TYR A 100 12.61 -7.87 11.72
C TYR A 100 11.30 -7.13 11.47
N CYS A 101 10.58 -7.47 10.39
CA CYS A 101 9.26 -6.92 10.10
C CYS A 101 8.25 -7.29 11.19
N GLN A 102 8.24 -8.54 11.67
CA GLN A 102 7.37 -8.96 12.77
C GLN A 102 7.64 -8.17 14.06
N ILE A 103 8.91 -8.03 14.44
CA ILE A 103 9.31 -7.27 15.64
C ILE A 103 8.93 -5.79 15.48
N LEU A 104 9.12 -5.22 14.29
CA LEU A 104 8.74 -3.83 14.00
C LEU A 104 7.23 -3.63 14.08
N SER A 105 6.45 -4.55 13.51
CA SER A 105 4.98 -4.53 13.60
C SER A 105 4.51 -4.62 15.05
N GLU A 106 5.08 -5.53 15.84
CA GLU A 106 4.77 -5.65 17.27
C GLU A 106 5.13 -4.37 18.06
N ALA A 107 6.26 -3.74 17.74
CA ALA A 107 6.67 -2.50 18.39
C ALA A 107 5.71 -1.34 18.08
N ILE A 108 5.25 -1.23 16.82
CA ILE A 108 4.27 -0.22 16.40
C ILE A 108 2.93 -0.45 17.10
N GLU A 109 2.46 -1.70 17.17
CA GLU A 109 1.19 -2.03 17.85
C GLU A 109 1.26 -1.73 19.36
N LYS A 110 2.39 -2.06 20.02
CA LYS A 110 2.61 -1.67 21.42
C LYS A 110 2.57 -0.16 21.62
N GLN A 111 3.13 0.63 20.69
CA GLN A 111 3.14 2.08 20.80
C GLN A 111 1.73 2.69 20.61
N LYS A 112 0.93 2.15 19.69
CA LYS A 112 -0.47 2.55 19.52
C LYS A 112 -1.33 2.21 20.74
N ALA A 113 -1.09 1.08 21.40
CA ALA A 113 -1.84 0.67 22.60
C ALA A 113 -1.56 1.54 23.85
N ILE A 114 -0.47 2.33 23.84
CA ILE A 114 -0.07 3.23 24.93
C ILE A 114 -0.52 4.69 24.66
N SER A 115 -1.00 4.98 23.44
CA SER A 115 -1.49 6.29 23.01
C SER A 115 -3.01 6.39 23.12
#